data_AF-A0A9N9N9G0-F1
#
_entry.id   AF-A0A9N9N9G0-F1
#
_cell.length_a   1.000
_cell.length_b   1.000
_cell.length_c   1.000
_cell.angle_alpha   90.00
_cell.angle_beta   90.00
_cell.angle_gamma   90.00
#
_symmetry.space_group_name_H-M   'P 1'
#
loop_
_entity.id
_entity.type
_entity.pdbx_description
1 polymer ?
#
loop_
_entity_poly.entity_id
_entity_poly.type
_entity_poly.pdbx_seq_one_letter_code
_entity_poly.pdbx_strand_id
1 'polypeptide(L)'
;MSQESSRQSVSSAEETSDINKTNLAKDSKNHNDKPNLGYKHAYAIHVKSAPSALSKEAPPESYRGFMNLAMLILAASNFRLIIENFLKYGFLISTPGTIAAPYDYTYLTICVLVLPLNIFCAYQIEKSIITPFLNEIKLAEKEGREPTLTPTIVKINKQAGMLHIINITLTLLFPAIISYFAIFHPFLGSIAVFNGLALFLKLISYAFVNRDLRLSQLIGGISSSSKEETKILNADVYSVQYPNNITLKNIFYFWFAPTLCYQPSYPRSPEGFRLKFFLKRCGEIVLA
;
A
#
# COMPACT_ATOMS: atom_id res chain seq x y z
N MET A 1 57.46 -14.81 46.88
CA MET A 1 56.95 -15.89 45.99
C MET A 1 55.41 -16.00 45.96
N SER A 2 54.66 -14.96 46.34
CA SER A 2 53.17 -14.92 46.27
C SER A 2 52.60 -13.64 45.66
N GLN A 3 53.41 -12.84 44.94
CA GLN A 3 52.90 -11.63 44.26
C GLN A 3 53.06 -11.65 42.73
N GLU A 4 53.81 -12.59 42.15
CA GLU A 4 53.91 -12.73 40.68
C GLU A 4 52.77 -13.59 40.08
N SER A 5 52.20 -14.53 40.84
CA SER A 5 51.12 -15.40 40.35
C SER A 5 49.79 -14.66 40.17
N SER A 6 49.57 -13.55 40.89
CA SER A 6 48.34 -12.73 40.79
C SER A 6 48.33 -11.77 39.61
N ARG A 7 49.49 -11.46 38.99
CA ARG A 7 49.55 -10.60 37.79
C ARG A 7 49.33 -11.38 36.50
N GLN A 8 49.70 -12.66 36.45
CA GLN A 8 49.43 -13.51 35.27
C GLN A 8 47.95 -13.89 35.14
N SER A 9 47.23 -14.08 36.26
CA SER A 9 45.79 -14.39 36.21
C SER A 9 44.90 -13.22 35.76
N VAL A 10 45.37 -11.97 35.89
CA VAL A 10 44.64 -10.78 35.41
C VAL A 10 44.90 -10.55 33.92
N SER A 11 46.13 -10.78 33.44
CA SER A 11 46.48 -10.65 32.01
C SER A 11 45.74 -11.67 31.13
N SER A 12 45.57 -12.91 31.59
CA SER A 12 44.85 -13.94 30.82
C SER A 12 43.33 -13.75 30.82
N ALA A 13 42.78 -13.01 31.79
CA ALA A 13 41.36 -12.66 31.84
C ALA A 13 41.03 -11.47 30.92
N GLU A 14 41.96 -10.51 30.77
CA GLU A 14 41.82 -9.42 29.79
C GLU A 14 41.94 -9.94 28.34
N GLU A 15 42.92 -10.81 28.03
CA GLU A 15 43.06 -11.42 26.69
C GLU A 15 41.85 -12.28 26.28
N THR A 16 41.26 -13.04 27.20
CA THR A 16 40.05 -13.83 26.89
C THR A 16 38.80 -12.97 26.73
N SER A 17 38.74 -11.80 27.37
CA SER A 17 37.68 -10.82 27.16
C SER A 17 37.80 -10.09 25.81
N ASP A 18 39.03 -9.86 25.35
CA ASP A 18 39.30 -9.20 24.06
C ASP A 18 39.18 -10.15 22.86
N ILE A 19 39.48 -11.45 23.04
CA ILE A 19 39.24 -12.48 22.01
C ILE A 19 37.73 -12.72 21.81
N ASN A 20 36.93 -12.73 22.89
CA ASN A 20 35.47 -12.83 22.77
C ASN A 20 34.84 -11.54 22.21
N LYS A 21 35.37 -10.35 22.53
CA LYS A 21 34.95 -9.10 21.87
C LYS A 21 35.34 -9.05 20.41
N THR A 22 36.50 -9.58 20.01
CA THR A 22 36.88 -9.61 18.58
C THR A 22 36.12 -10.64 17.76
N ASN A 23 35.65 -11.74 18.37
CA ASN A 23 34.76 -12.70 17.71
C ASN A 23 33.30 -12.19 17.63
N LEU A 24 32.78 -11.53 18.66
CA LEU A 24 31.47 -10.84 18.62
C LEU A 24 31.48 -9.58 17.72
N ALA A 25 32.63 -8.92 17.56
CA ALA A 25 32.78 -7.77 16.66
C ALA A 25 33.07 -8.17 15.20
N LYS A 26 33.45 -9.42 14.92
CA LYS A 26 33.61 -9.94 13.55
C LYS A 26 32.29 -10.43 12.95
N ASP A 27 31.35 -10.91 13.76
CA ASP A 27 30.00 -11.27 13.28
C ASP A 27 29.05 -10.08 13.09
N SER A 28 29.42 -8.89 13.57
CA SER A 28 28.61 -7.66 13.41
C SER A 28 29.04 -6.78 12.21
N LYS A 29 29.99 -7.25 11.38
CA LYS A 29 30.56 -6.47 10.27
C LYS A 29 30.21 -6.99 8.87
N ASN A 30 29.06 -7.65 8.70
CA ASN A 30 28.62 -8.09 7.37
C ASN A 30 27.15 -7.82 7.04
N HIS A 31 26.56 -6.75 7.59
CA HIS A 31 25.17 -6.38 7.26
C HIS A 31 25.00 -5.03 6.57
N ASN A 32 26.06 -4.45 6.01
CA ASN A 32 26.02 -3.11 5.43
C ASN A 32 26.51 -2.99 3.98
N ASP A 33 26.49 -4.08 3.22
CA ASP A 33 26.42 -3.97 1.75
C ASP A 33 25.01 -4.35 1.32
N LYS A 34 24.01 -3.55 1.74
CA LYS A 34 22.78 -3.50 0.95
C LYS A 34 23.18 -2.76 -0.33
N PRO A 35 23.17 -3.41 -1.51
CA PRO A 35 23.37 -2.71 -2.75
C PRO A 35 22.38 -1.54 -2.77
N ASN A 36 22.86 -0.37 -3.17
CA ASN A 36 22.07 0.86 -3.21
C ASN A 36 21.00 0.69 -4.31
N LEU A 37 19.99 -0.11 -4.01
CA LEU A 37 18.84 -0.40 -4.86
C LEU A 37 18.14 0.95 -5.01
N GLY A 38 18.30 1.57 -6.19
CA GLY A 38 17.44 2.67 -6.58
C GLY A 38 15.99 2.28 -6.31
N TYR A 39 15.25 3.16 -5.66
CA TYR A 39 13.89 2.90 -5.20
C TYR A 39 13.01 2.34 -6.32
N LYS A 40 12.36 1.19 -6.07
CA LYS A 40 11.40 0.56 -6.98
C LYS A 40 10.04 0.43 -6.29
N HIS A 41 8.98 0.76 -7.01
CA HIS A 41 7.61 0.65 -6.53
C HIS A 41 7.16 -0.81 -6.35
N ALA A 42 7.82 -1.77 -7.02
CA ALA A 42 7.51 -3.20 -6.92
C ALA A 42 7.97 -3.87 -5.60
N TYR A 43 8.58 -3.12 -4.68
CA TYR A 43 9.03 -3.67 -3.40
C TYR A 43 7.85 -4.17 -2.55
N ALA A 44 8.00 -5.35 -1.97
CA ALA A 44 6.95 -5.97 -1.18
C ALA A 44 6.85 -5.31 0.21
N ILE A 45 5.77 -4.55 0.40
CA ILE A 45 5.46 -3.87 1.67
C ILE A 45 4.62 -4.79 2.57
N HIS A 46 3.73 -5.61 2.00
CA HIS A 46 2.87 -6.51 2.77
C HIS A 46 3.45 -7.91 2.73
N VAL A 47 4.28 -8.24 3.73
CA VAL A 47 4.98 -9.52 3.79
C VAL A 47 4.31 -10.49 4.78
N LYS A 48 3.79 -9.98 5.90
CA LYS A 48 3.23 -10.80 6.98
C LYS A 48 1.81 -10.40 7.32
N SER A 49 0.98 -11.38 7.69
CA SER A 49 -0.32 -11.14 8.28
C SER A 49 -0.15 -10.80 9.76
N ALA A 50 -0.69 -9.67 10.20
CA ALA A 50 -0.66 -9.23 11.59
C ALA A 50 -2.03 -8.63 11.99
N PRO A 51 -2.51 -8.86 13.22
CA PRO A 51 -3.72 -8.21 13.71
C PRO A 51 -3.51 -6.70 13.85
N SER A 52 -4.57 -5.91 13.65
CA SER A 52 -4.54 -4.46 13.92
C SER A 52 -4.18 -4.22 15.38
N ALA A 53 -3.34 -3.21 15.67
CA ALA A 53 -2.86 -2.94 17.03
C ALA A 53 -3.97 -2.70 18.07
N LEU A 54 -5.12 -2.17 17.63
CA LEU A 54 -6.31 -1.95 18.48
C LEU A 54 -7.28 -3.15 18.51
N SER A 55 -6.95 -4.25 17.83
CA SER A 55 -7.74 -5.49 17.87
C SER A 55 -7.46 -6.23 19.17
N LYS A 56 -8.46 -6.99 19.67
CA LYS A 56 -8.30 -7.82 20.88
C LYS A 56 -7.26 -8.94 20.72
N GLU A 57 -6.89 -9.26 19.49
CA GLU A 57 -5.91 -10.29 19.13
C GLU A 57 -4.48 -9.73 19.05
N ALA A 58 -4.30 -8.41 19.19
CA ALA A 58 -2.99 -7.79 19.20
C ALA A 58 -2.24 -8.06 20.51
N PRO A 59 -0.90 -8.08 20.49
CA PRO A 59 -0.11 -8.09 21.72
C PRO A 59 -0.51 -6.90 22.62
N PRO A 60 -0.49 -7.09 23.96
CA PRO A 60 -0.94 -6.07 24.89
C PRO A 60 0.01 -4.86 24.90
N GLU A 61 -0.41 -3.77 24.27
CA GLU A 61 0.30 -2.49 24.26
C GLU A 61 -0.36 -1.47 25.21
N SER A 62 0.43 -0.58 25.80
CA SER A 62 -0.05 0.40 26.79
C SER A 62 -0.58 1.68 26.12
N TYR A 63 -1.90 1.86 26.07
CA TYR A 63 -2.57 3.06 25.49
C TYR A 63 -3.13 4.05 26.53
N ARG A 64 -2.81 3.87 27.82
CA ARG A 64 -3.42 4.65 28.92
C ARG A 64 -3.16 6.16 28.80
N GLY A 65 -1.95 6.56 28.40
CA GLY A 65 -1.59 7.97 28.23
C GLY A 65 -2.38 8.66 27.12
N PHE A 66 -2.59 7.96 25.99
CA PHE A 66 -3.35 8.48 24.86
C PHE A 66 -4.84 8.66 25.20
N MET A 67 -5.46 7.68 25.85
CA MET A 67 -6.88 7.74 26.22
C MET A 67 -7.18 8.86 27.23
N ASN A 68 -6.30 9.06 28.21
CA ASN A 68 -6.46 10.13 29.19
C ASN A 68 -6.32 11.51 28.54
N LEU A 69 -5.36 11.67 27.62
CA LEU A 69 -5.19 12.91 26.88
C LEU A 69 -6.38 13.19 25.95
N ALA A 70 -6.86 12.18 25.22
CA ALA A 70 -8.01 12.30 24.33
C ALA A 70 -9.28 12.69 25.11
N MET A 71 -9.53 12.06 26.26
CA MET A 71 -10.66 12.40 27.12
C MET A 71 -10.56 13.83 27.65
N LEU A 72 -9.36 14.27 28.04
CA LEU A 72 -9.12 15.63 28.54
C LEU A 72 -9.32 16.68 27.45
N ILE A 73 -8.81 16.44 26.23
CA ILE A 73 -9.00 17.35 25.09
C ILE A 73 -10.45 17.39 24.66
N LEU A 74 -11.12 16.24 24.56
CA LEU A 74 -12.52 16.14 24.16
C LEU A 74 -13.43 16.86 25.16
N ALA A 75 -13.18 16.70 26.46
CA ALA A 75 -13.86 17.46 27.49
C ALA A 75 -13.58 18.96 27.35
N ALA A 76 -12.31 19.37 27.40
CA ALA A 76 -11.93 20.80 27.41
C ALA A 76 -12.41 21.55 26.14
N SER A 77 -12.35 20.90 24.97
CA SER A 77 -12.75 21.50 23.70
C SER A 77 -14.27 21.59 23.54
N ASN A 78 -15.01 20.53 23.90
CA ASN A 78 -16.45 20.52 23.75
C ASN A 78 -17.17 21.25 24.89
N PHE A 79 -16.61 21.34 26.11
CA PHE A 79 -17.24 22.08 27.22
C PHE A 79 -17.48 23.54 26.88
N ARG A 80 -16.53 24.21 26.23
CA ARG A 80 -16.70 25.60 25.79
C ARG A 80 -17.86 25.74 24.80
N LEU A 81 -17.94 24.85 23.82
CA LEU A 81 -18.99 24.84 22.79
C LEU A 81 -20.36 24.46 23.37
N ILE A 82 -20.41 23.50 24.28
CA ILE A 82 -21.64 23.09 24.98
C ILE A 82 -22.17 24.25 25.81
N ILE A 83 -21.31 24.96 26.55
CA ILE A 83 -21.73 26.11 27.36
C ILE A 83 -22.19 27.28 26.47
N GLU A 84 -21.41 27.62 25.44
CA GLU A 84 -21.79 28.72 24.52
C GLU A 84 -23.08 28.39 23.74
N ASN A 85 -23.27 27.15 23.30
CA ASN A 85 -24.49 26.73 22.61
C ASN A 85 -25.69 26.63 23.56
N PHE A 86 -25.50 26.16 24.79
CA PHE A 86 -26.56 26.11 25.82
C PHE A 86 -27.03 27.51 26.21
N LEU A 87 -26.09 28.47 26.34
CA LEU A 87 -26.41 29.86 26.67
C LEU A 87 -27.10 30.62 25.52
N LYS A 88 -26.71 30.36 24.26
CA LYS A 88 -27.27 31.07 23.09
C LYS A 88 -28.55 30.45 22.55
N TYR A 89 -28.65 29.13 22.55
CA TYR A 89 -29.72 28.42 21.84
C TYR A 89 -30.62 27.62 22.79
N GLY A 90 -30.21 27.35 24.04
CA GLY A 90 -30.92 26.41 24.90
C GLY A 90 -30.78 24.97 24.40
N PHE A 91 -31.66 24.07 24.85
CA PHE A 91 -31.61 22.65 24.48
C PHE A 91 -32.29 22.40 23.13
N LEU A 92 -31.55 22.56 22.03
CA LEU A 92 -32.01 22.24 20.66
C LEU A 92 -31.24 21.03 20.13
N ILE A 93 -31.86 19.86 20.19
CA ILE A 93 -31.43 18.69 19.42
C ILE A 93 -32.26 18.70 18.14
N SER A 94 -31.72 19.28 17.07
CA SER A 94 -32.21 19.01 15.73
C SER A 94 -31.44 17.82 15.17
N THR A 95 -32.16 16.75 14.83
CA THR A 95 -31.60 15.65 14.03
C THR A 95 -31.30 16.19 12.63
N PRO A 96 -30.04 16.23 12.16
CA PRO A 96 -29.75 16.61 10.78
C PRO A 96 -30.16 15.43 9.91
N GLY A 97 -31.35 15.50 9.33
CA GLY A 97 -31.95 14.39 8.63
C GLY A 97 -33.08 14.87 7.75
N THR A 98 -32.77 15.70 6.75
CA THR A 98 -33.78 16.14 5.80
C THR A 98 -33.25 16.04 4.37
N ILE A 99 -33.46 14.84 3.81
CA ILE A 99 -33.78 14.59 2.41
C ILE A 99 -32.85 15.33 1.44
N ALA A 100 -31.66 14.77 1.20
CA ALA A 100 -30.92 15.11 -0.01
C ALA A 100 -31.85 14.89 -1.22
N ALA A 101 -31.79 15.80 -2.17
CA ALA A 101 -32.70 15.75 -3.29
C ALA A 101 -32.38 14.55 -4.20
N PRO A 102 -33.37 13.98 -4.91
CA PRO A 102 -33.17 12.80 -5.75
C PRO A 102 -32.10 13.00 -6.85
N TYR A 103 -31.88 14.25 -7.29
CA TYR A 103 -30.82 14.58 -8.24
C TYR A 103 -29.40 14.34 -7.67
N ASP A 104 -29.16 14.63 -6.39
CA ASP A 104 -27.84 14.44 -5.76
C ASP A 104 -27.45 12.95 -5.74
N TYR A 105 -28.43 12.08 -5.45
CA TYR A 105 -28.23 10.62 -5.50
C TYR A 105 -27.97 10.12 -6.91
N THR A 106 -28.57 10.75 -7.92
CA THR A 106 -28.35 10.38 -9.32
C THR A 106 -26.92 10.70 -9.74
N TYR A 107 -26.42 11.91 -9.44
CA TYR A 107 -25.03 12.29 -9.71
C TYR A 107 -24.02 11.44 -8.94
N LEU A 108 -24.31 11.14 -7.66
CA LEU A 108 -23.48 10.21 -6.88
C LEU A 108 -23.42 8.82 -7.54
N THR A 109 -24.56 8.30 -7.99
CA THR A 109 -24.63 7.00 -8.67
C THR A 109 -23.81 7.02 -9.97
N ILE A 110 -23.90 8.08 -10.77
CA ILE A 110 -23.09 8.26 -11.98
C ILE A 110 -21.59 8.26 -11.63
N CYS A 111 -21.17 9.01 -10.60
CA CYS A 111 -19.79 9.00 -10.14
C CYS A 111 -19.32 7.59 -9.77
N VAL A 112 -20.13 6.84 -9.01
CA VAL A 112 -19.80 5.47 -8.59
C VAL A 112 -19.72 4.52 -9.79
N LEU A 113 -20.58 4.66 -10.80
CA LEU A 113 -20.57 3.83 -12.01
C LEU A 113 -19.39 4.12 -12.95
N VAL A 114 -18.85 5.34 -12.94
CA VAL A 114 -17.66 5.71 -13.72
C VAL A 114 -16.37 5.09 -13.14
N LEU A 115 -16.31 4.86 -11.83
CA LEU A 115 -15.14 4.24 -11.16
C LEU A 115 -14.75 2.86 -11.73
N PRO A 116 -15.65 1.85 -11.84
CA PRO A 116 -15.31 0.56 -12.41
C PRO A 116 -14.90 0.65 -13.89
N LEU A 117 -15.43 1.62 -14.64
CA LEU A 117 -15.02 1.86 -16.01
C LEU A 117 -13.54 2.29 -16.08
N ASN A 118 -13.11 3.21 -15.22
CA ASN A 118 -11.71 3.63 -15.15
C ASN A 118 -10.76 2.48 -14.75
N ILE A 119 -11.21 1.56 -13.89
CA ILE A 119 -10.48 0.34 -13.54
C ILE A 119 -10.35 -0.57 -14.75
N PHE A 120 -11.45 -0.77 -15.47
CA PHE A 120 -11.46 -1.57 -16.69
C PHE A 120 -10.52 -0.98 -17.75
N CYS A 121 -10.53 0.34 -17.95
CA CYS A 121 -9.59 1.04 -18.82
C CYS A 121 -8.13 0.78 -18.41
N ALA A 122 -7.80 0.89 -17.12
CA ALA A 122 -6.46 0.60 -16.61
C ALA A 122 -6.02 -0.86 -16.86
N TYR A 123 -6.95 -1.82 -16.69
CA TYR A 123 -6.70 -3.23 -17.02
C TYR A 123 -6.44 -3.43 -18.51
N GLN A 124 -7.24 -2.81 -19.38
CA GLN A 124 -7.10 -2.93 -20.83
C GLN A 124 -5.79 -2.30 -21.33
N ILE A 125 -5.35 -1.19 -20.75
CA ILE A 125 -4.06 -0.58 -21.05
C ILE A 125 -2.92 -1.57 -20.73
N GLU A 126 -2.88 -2.13 -19.51
CA GLU A 126 -1.83 -3.10 -19.15
C GLU A 126 -1.88 -4.36 -20.02
N LYS A 127 -3.08 -4.90 -20.26
CA LYS A 127 -3.26 -6.08 -21.12
C LYS A 127 -2.74 -5.86 -22.54
N SER A 128 -2.92 -4.67 -23.09
CA SER A 128 -2.47 -4.33 -24.44
C SER A 128 -0.94 -4.27 -24.56
N ILE A 129 -0.23 -3.95 -23.47
CA ILE A 129 1.24 -3.84 -23.42
C ILE A 129 1.90 -5.21 -23.27
N ILE A 130 1.24 -6.18 -22.64
CA ILE A 130 1.82 -7.52 -22.43
C ILE A 130 2.13 -8.21 -23.76
N THR A 131 1.24 -8.12 -24.75
CA THR A 131 1.41 -8.81 -26.04
C THR A 131 2.72 -8.43 -26.76
N PRO A 132 2.99 -7.15 -27.04
CA PRO A 132 4.27 -6.76 -27.66
C PRO A 132 5.47 -7.08 -26.76
N PHE A 133 5.31 -6.95 -25.43
CA PHE A 133 6.35 -7.29 -24.46
C PHE A 133 6.73 -8.79 -24.48
N LEU A 134 5.74 -9.69 -24.50
CA LEU A 134 5.97 -11.12 -24.57
C LEU A 134 6.58 -11.55 -25.90
N ASN A 135 6.20 -10.88 -26.99
CA ASN A 135 6.79 -11.15 -28.30
C ASN A 135 8.28 -10.79 -28.33
N GLU A 136 8.67 -9.68 -27.70
CA GLU A 136 10.07 -9.27 -27.55
C GLU A 136 10.88 -10.25 -26.69
N ILE A 137 10.33 -10.73 -25.57
CA ILE A 137 10.98 -11.76 -24.75
C ILE A 137 11.19 -13.05 -25.56
N LYS A 138 10.16 -13.53 -26.27
CA LYS A 138 10.26 -14.73 -27.11
C LYS A 138 11.26 -14.56 -28.25
N LEU A 139 11.38 -13.35 -28.81
CA LEU A 139 12.34 -13.04 -29.86
C LEU A 139 13.78 -13.08 -29.30
N ALA A 140 14.01 -12.42 -28.16
CA ALA A 140 15.30 -12.43 -27.47
C ALA A 140 15.74 -13.86 -27.11
N GLU A 141 14.82 -14.70 -26.61
CA GLU A 141 15.08 -16.10 -26.29
C GLU A 141 15.46 -16.92 -27.53
N LYS A 142 14.76 -16.74 -28.66
CA LYS A 142 15.12 -17.40 -29.94
C LYS A 142 16.49 -16.99 -30.47
N GLU A 143 16.87 -15.75 -30.23
CA GLU A 143 18.16 -15.19 -30.66
C GLU A 143 19.29 -15.46 -29.65
N GLY A 144 19.00 -16.14 -28.53
CA GLY A 144 19.96 -16.39 -27.45
C GLY A 144 20.48 -15.13 -26.77
N ARG A 145 19.78 -13.99 -26.92
CA ARG A 145 20.14 -12.71 -26.31
C ARG A 145 19.38 -12.51 -25.01
N GLU A 146 20.02 -11.83 -24.06
CA GLU A 146 19.32 -11.34 -22.87
C GLU A 146 18.28 -10.28 -23.29
N PRO A 147 17.09 -10.25 -22.65
CA PRO A 147 16.03 -9.33 -23.01
C PRO A 147 16.47 -7.89 -22.74
N THR A 148 16.75 -7.11 -23.77
CA THR A 148 17.20 -5.72 -23.61
C THR A 148 16.05 -4.73 -23.85
N LEU A 149 16.20 -3.51 -23.33
CA LEU A 149 15.29 -2.40 -23.60
C LEU A 149 15.44 -1.95 -25.06
N THR A 150 14.64 -2.50 -25.96
CA THR A 150 14.57 -2.00 -27.34
C THR A 150 13.95 -0.60 -27.35
N PRO A 151 14.38 0.30 -28.27
CA PRO A 151 13.79 1.64 -28.38
C PRO A 151 12.29 1.59 -28.69
N THR A 152 11.80 0.50 -29.30
CA THR A 152 10.38 0.24 -29.54
C THR A 152 9.61 0.04 -28.23
N ILE A 153 10.11 -0.81 -27.32
CA ILE A 153 9.51 -1.04 -26.00
C ILE A 153 9.49 0.25 -25.17
N VAL A 154 10.53 1.07 -25.25
CA VAL A 154 10.57 2.37 -24.57
C VAL A 154 9.45 3.29 -25.06
N LYS A 155 9.23 3.36 -26.38
CA LYS A 155 8.13 4.14 -26.97
C LYS A 155 6.76 3.63 -26.51
N ILE A 156 6.55 2.32 -26.53
CA ILE A 156 5.29 1.69 -26.07
C ILE A 156 5.05 1.98 -24.58
N ASN A 157 6.07 1.85 -23.74
CA ASN A 157 5.96 2.18 -22.31
C ASN A 157 5.63 3.66 -22.09
N LYS A 158 6.20 4.57 -22.88
CA LYS A 158 5.90 5.99 -22.79
C LYS A 158 4.45 6.29 -23.19
N GLN A 159 3.96 5.68 -24.28
CA GLN A 159 2.57 5.82 -24.73
C GLN A 159 1.59 5.25 -23.69
N ALA A 160 1.87 4.08 -23.15
CA ALA A 160 1.11 3.48 -22.06
C ALA A 160 1.06 4.37 -20.82
N GLY A 161 2.20 4.93 -20.42
CA GLY A 161 2.27 5.88 -19.30
C GLY A 161 1.39 7.10 -19.54
N MET A 162 1.39 7.64 -20.76
CA MET A 162 0.53 8.77 -21.13
C MET A 162 -0.97 8.41 -21.05
N LEU A 163 -1.37 7.23 -21.52
CA LEU A 163 -2.74 6.74 -21.40
C LEU A 163 -3.15 6.54 -19.93
N HIS A 164 -2.26 6.00 -19.09
CA HIS A 164 -2.51 5.89 -17.65
C HIS A 164 -2.69 7.26 -17.00
N ILE A 165 -1.84 8.24 -17.32
CA ILE A 165 -1.95 9.62 -16.80
C ILE A 165 -3.32 10.21 -17.15
N ILE A 166 -3.78 10.04 -18.39
CA ILE A 166 -5.09 10.55 -18.83
C ILE A 166 -6.22 9.87 -18.03
N ASN A 167 -6.22 8.54 -17.93
CA ASN A 167 -7.25 7.78 -17.20
C ASN A 167 -7.27 8.13 -15.70
N ILE A 168 -6.10 8.24 -15.07
CA ILE A 168 -5.94 8.61 -13.66
C ILE A 168 -6.43 10.04 -13.42
N THR A 169 -6.07 10.98 -14.30
CA THR A 169 -6.52 12.38 -14.21
C THR A 169 -8.03 12.46 -14.33
N LEU A 170 -8.63 11.74 -15.28
CA LEU A 170 -10.08 11.70 -15.45
C LEU A 170 -10.78 11.12 -14.21
N THR A 171 -10.19 10.09 -13.59
CA THR A 171 -10.74 9.44 -12.38
C THR A 171 -10.86 10.40 -11.20
N LEU A 172 -9.93 11.35 -11.06
CA LEU A 172 -9.97 12.36 -9.99
C LEU A 172 -10.80 13.59 -10.38
N LEU A 173 -10.62 14.07 -11.61
CA LEU A 173 -11.24 15.32 -12.06
C LEU A 173 -12.75 15.19 -12.22
N PHE A 174 -13.24 14.03 -12.70
CA PHE A 174 -14.68 13.80 -12.89
C PHE A 174 -15.50 13.95 -11.60
N PRO A 175 -15.23 13.19 -10.51
CA PRO A 175 -15.96 13.35 -9.25
C PRO A 175 -15.73 14.73 -8.61
N ALA A 176 -14.56 15.36 -8.80
CA ALA A 176 -14.31 16.71 -8.28
C ALA A 176 -15.18 17.78 -8.96
N ILE A 177 -15.29 17.75 -10.29
CA ILE A 177 -16.14 18.67 -11.05
C ILE A 177 -17.62 18.45 -10.71
N ILE A 178 -18.09 17.19 -10.72
CA ILE A 178 -19.48 16.86 -10.41
C ILE A 178 -19.84 17.25 -8.98
N SER A 179 -18.95 17.01 -8.01
CA SER A 179 -19.17 17.41 -6.62
C SER A 179 -19.20 18.93 -6.44
N TYR A 180 -18.48 19.70 -7.27
CA TYR A 180 -18.47 21.16 -7.15
C TYR A 180 -19.69 21.82 -7.81
N PHE A 181 -20.13 21.31 -8.97
CA PHE A 181 -21.19 21.94 -9.76
C PHE A 181 -22.58 21.32 -9.62
N ALA A 182 -22.69 20.02 -9.28
CA ALA A 182 -23.95 19.28 -9.37
C ALA A 182 -24.46 18.72 -8.04
N ILE A 183 -23.58 18.49 -7.06
CA ILE A 183 -23.99 17.95 -5.75
C ILE A 183 -24.04 19.09 -4.73
N PHE A 184 -25.25 19.43 -4.28
CA PHE A 184 -25.43 20.48 -3.27
C PHE A 184 -25.30 19.94 -1.84
N HIS A 185 -25.56 18.65 -1.64
CA HIS A 185 -25.42 18.02 -0.32
C HIS A 185 -23.95 17.70 0.03
N PRO A 186 -23.35 18.35 1.05
CA PRO A 186 -21.91 18.29 1.31
C PRO A 186 -21.40 16.88 1.64
N PHE A 187 -22.23 16.06 2.30
CA PHE A 187 -21.86 14.68 2.63
C PHE A 187 -21.79 13.77 1.39
N LEU A 188 -22.72 13.93 0.43
CA LEU A 188 -22.75 13.10 -0.78
C LEU A 188 -21.59 13.46 -1.71
N GLY A 189 -21.27 14.76 -1.81
CA GLY A 189 -20.08 15.24 -2.52
C GLY A 189 -18.79 14.69 -1.91
N SER A 190 -18.70 14.70 -0.58
CA SER A 190 -17.55 14.15 0.16
C SER A 190 -17.35 12.66 -0.13
N ILE A 191 -18.43 11.86 -0.15
CA ILE A 191 -18.36 10.43 -0.51
C ILE A 191 -17.87 10.24 -1.95
N ALA A 192 -18.38 11.01 -2.91
CA ALA A 192 -18.00 10.90 -4.31
C ALA A 192 -16.50 11.21 -4.50
N VAL A 193 -16.02 12.32 -3.94
CA VAL A 193 -14.61 12.73 -4.03
C VAL A 193 -13.70 11.77 -3.28
N PHE A 194 -14.11 11.28 -2.10
CA PHE A 194 -13.33 10.30 -1.33
C PHE A 194 -13.11 9.00 -2.12
N ASN A 195 -14.17 8.45 -2.73
CA ASN A 195 -14.05 7.26 -3.56
C ASN A 195 -13.20 7.52 -4.82
N GLY A 196 -13.34 8.68 -5.45
CA GLY A 196 -12.50 9.11 -6.57
C GLY A 196 -11.02 9.20 -6.20
N LEU A 197 -10.70 9.81 -5.06
CA LEU A 197 -9.34 9.95 -4.53
C LEU A 197 -8.73 8.58 -4.16
N ALA A 198 -9.51 7.73 -3.47
CA ALA A 198 -9.06 6.38 -3.14
C ALA A 198 -8.73 5.58 -4.40
N LEU A 199 -9.55 5.67 -5.44
CA LEU A 199 -9.29 5.00 -6.71
C LEU A 199 -8.09 5.62 -7.45
N PHE A 200 -7.96 6.94 -7.47
CA PHE A 200 -6.82 7.65 -8.05
C PHE A 200 -5.49 7.12 -7.48
N LEU A 201 -5.37 7.04 -6.15
CA LEU A 201 -4.17 6.52 -5.48
C LEU A 201 -3.90 5.06 -5.84
N LYS A 202 -4.97 4.23 -5.91
CA LYS A 202 -4.86 2.82 -6.30
C LYS A 202 -4.38 2.67 -7.75
N LEU A 203 -4.95 3.41 -8.70
CA LEU A 203 -4.57 3.33 -10.12
C LEU A 203 -3.14 3.80 -10.36
N ILE A 204 -2.69 4.83 -9.64
CA ILE A 204 -1.29 5.26 -9.65
C ILE A 204 -0.37 4.13 -9.20
N SER A 205 -0.67 3.53 -8.05
CA SER A 205 0.14 2.43 -7.54
C SER A 205 0.16 1.24 -8.50
N TYR A 206 -0.99 0.88 -9.08
CA TYR A 206 -1.10 -0.19 -10.07
C TYR A 206 -0.22 0.05 -11.30
N ALA A 207 -0.28 1.25 -11.89
CA ALA A 207 0.51 1.59 -13.09
C ALA A 207 2.02 1.58 -12.80
N PHE A 208 2.46 2.14 -11.66
CA PHE A 208 3.88 2.18 -11.33
C PHE A 208 4.46 0.79 -11.01
N VAL A 209 3.75 -0.03 -10.24
CA VAL A 209 4.20 -1.37 -9.88
C VAL A 209 4.29 -2.27 -11.11
N ASN A 210 3.29 -2.26 -12.00
CA ASN A 210 3.35 -3.06 -13.23
C ASN A 210 4.44 -2.60 -14.19
N ARG A 211 4.67 -1.28 -14.29
CA ARG A 211 5.82 -0.73 -15.04
C ARG A 211 7.15 -1.24 -14.47
N ASP A 212 7.33 -1.18 -13.16
CA ASP A 212 8.58 -1.58 -12.51
C ASP A 212 8.81 -3.09 -12.57
N LEU A 213 7.77 -3.91 -12.46
CA LEU A 213 7.83 -5.37 -12.66
C LEU A 213 8.25 -5.70 -14.09
N ARG A 214 7.62 -5.05 -15.09
CA ARG A 214 7.94 -5.22 -16.51
C ARG A 214 9.37 -4.82 -16.82
N LEU A 215 9.84 -3.68 -16.30
CA LEU A 215 11.22 -3.23 -16.48
C LEU A 215 12.23 -4.15 -15.77
N SER A 216 11.88 -4.67 -14.60
CA SER A 216 12.77 -5.58 -13.86
C SER A 216 12.97 -6.92 -14.58
N GLN A 217 12.01 -7.39 -15.37
CA GLN A 217 12.17 -8.58 -16.20
C GLN A 217 13.07 -8.36 -17.43
N LEU A 218 13.09 -7.15 -18.00
CA LEU A 218 14.01 -6.80 -19.07
C LEU A 218 15.41 -6.58 -18.49
N ILE A 219 15.54 -5.72 -17.48
CA ILE A 219 16.84 -5.37 -16.90
C ILE A 219 17.45 -6.54 -16.11
N GLY A 220 16.65 -7.45 -15.56
CA GLY A 220 17.13 -8.67 -14.91
C GLY A 220 17.83 -9.64 -15.86
N GLY A 221 17.74 -9.42 -17.19
CA GLY A 221 18.65 -10.01 -18.16
C GLY A 221 20.05 -9.40 -18.06
N ILE A 222 20.15 -8.07 -18.09
CA ILE A 222 21.37 -7.27 -18.34
C ILE A 222 22.47 -7.36 -17.24
N SER A 223 22.18 -7.89 -16.05
CA SER A 223 23.19 -8.00 -14.98
C SER A 223 23.16 -9.35 -14.28
N SER A 224 24.16 -10.17 -14.57
CA SER A 224 24.48 -11.38 -13.82
C SER A 224 24.72 -11.12 -12.32
N SER A 225 25.06 -9.90 -11.91
CA SER A 225 25.17 -9.48 -10.51
C SER A 225 23.84 -9.12 -9.85
N SER A 226 22.80 -8.77 -10.63
CA SER A 226 21.47 -8.43 -10.10
C SER A 226 20.52 -9.62 -10.05
N LYS A 227 20.96 -10.83 -10.45
CA LYS A 227 20.14 -12.06 -10.37
C LYS A 227 19.80 -12.46 -8.94
N GLU A 228 20.67 -12.20 -7.96
CA GLU A 228 20.35 -12.40 -6.53
C GLU A 228 19.38 -11.32 -6.03
N GLU A 229 19.64 -10.05 -6.33
CA GLU A 229 18.77 -8.92 -5.94
C GLU A 229 17.36 -9.00 -6.56
N THR A 230 17.27 -9.44 -7.81
CA THR A 230 16.00 -9.57 -8.55
C THR A 230 15.28 -10.87 -8.20
N LYS A 231 15.98 -11.93 -7.76
CA LYS A 231 15.41 -13.12 -7.11
C LYS A 231 14.78 -12.76 -5.77
N ILE A 232 15.46 -11.97 -4.94
CA ILE A 232 14.94 -11.52 -3.63
C ILE A 232 13.68 -10.65 -3.80
N LEU A 233 13.59 -9.86 -4.88
CA LEU A 233 12.43 -9.02 -5.18
C LEU A 233 11.24 -9.78 -5.81
N ASN A 234 11.49 -10.83 -6.60
CA ASN A 234 10.44 -11.49 -7.38
C ASN A 234 10.15 -12.93 -6.94
N ALA A 235 11.15 -13.80 -6.75
CA ALA A 235 10.93 -15.25 -6.72
C ALA A 235 10.32 -15.79 -5.40
N ASP A 236 10.67 -15.19 -4.25
CA ASP A 236 10.27 -15.75 -2.94
C ASP A 236 9.15 -14.98 -2.23
N VAL A 237 8.84 -13.74 -2.66
CA VAL A 237 7.87 -12.88 -1.95
C VAL A 237 6.48 -12.89 -2.59
N TYR A 238 6.40 -13.04 -3.92
CA TYR A 238 5.13 -13.06 -4.62
C TYR A 238 4.78 -14.45 -5.13
N SER A 239 3.59 -14.93 -4.77
CA SER A 239 3.08 -16.22 -5.26
C SER A 239 2.69 -16.17 -6.74
N VAL A 240 2.44 -14.97 -7.27
CA VAL A 240 2.05 -14.75 -8.67
C VAL A 240 3.06 -13.81 -9.33
N GLN A 241 3.76 -14.33 -10.34
CA GLN A 241 4.75 -13.57 -11.11
C GLN A 241 4.09 -12.79 -12.25
N TYR A 242 4.72 -11.68 -12.64
CA TYR A 242 4.39 -11.02 -13.91
C TYR A 242 4.76 -11.94 -15.08
N PRO A 243 3.95 -12.06 -16.16
CA PRO A 243 2.73 -11.32 -16.48
C PRO A 243 1.43 -11.97 -15.98
N ASN A 244 1.51 -13.10 -15.29
CA ASN A 244 0.34 -13.87 -14.84
C ASN A 244 -0.50 -13.12 -13.79
N ASN A 245 0.02 -12.02 -13.23
CA ASN A 245 -0.70 -11.15 -12.31
C ASN A 245 -1.80 -10.32 -13.00
N ILE A 246 -1.74 -10.09 -14.32
CA ILE A 246 -2.69 -9.22 -15.04
C ILE A 246 -3.98 -10.00 -15.37
N THR A 247 -4.79 -10.20 -14.34
CA THR A 247 -6.11 -10.83 -14.43
C THR A 247 -7.19 -9.90 -13.89
N LEU A 248 -8.42 -10.01 -14.41
CA LEU A 248 -9.56 -9.26 -13.87
C LEU A 248 -9.76 -9.57 -12.38
N LYS A 249 -9.59 -10.84 -11.98
CA LYS A 249 -9.71 -11.25 -10.59
C LYS A 249 -8.74 -10.49 -9.67
N ASN A 250 -7.49 -10.30 -10.09
CA ASN A 250 -6.49 -9.62 -9.26
C ASN A 250 -6.76 -8.12 -9.14
N ILE A 251 -7.14 -7.44 -10.23
CA ILE A 251 -7.46 -6.01 -10.17
C ILE A 251 -8.75 -5.74 -9.39
N PHE A 252 -9.78 -6.59 -9.55
CA PHE A 252 -11.00 -6.51 -8.73
C PHE A 252 -10.70 -6.78 -7.26
N TYR A 253 -9.85 -7.76 -6.94
CA TYR A 253 -9.41 -7.99 -5.57
C TYR A 253 -8.71 -6.76 -4.98
N PHE A 254 -7.79 -6.14 -5.74
CA PHE A 254 -7.10 -4.93 -5.30
C PHE A 254 -8.04 -3.74 -5.12
N TRP A 255 -9.10 -3.63 -5.92
CA TRP A 255 -10.09 -2.57 -5.78
C TRP A 255 -10.75 -2.60 -4.40
N PHE A 256 -11.21 -3.78 -3.95
CA PHE A 256 -11.86 -3.96 -2.65
C PHE A 256 -10.89 -4.12 -1.47
N ALA A 257 -9.60 -4.37 -1.72
CA ALA A 257 -8.61 -4.50 -0.66
C ALA A 257 -8.47 -3.18 0.13
N PRO A 258 -8.38 -3.23 1.48
CA PRO A 258 -8.21 -2.05 2.32
C PRO A 258 -6.74 -1.55 2.31
N THR A 259 -6.17 -1.39 1.11
CA THR A 259 -4.79 -0.94 0.88
C THR A 259 -4.75 -0.03 -0.34
N LEU A 260 -3.77 0.88 -0.37
CA LEU A 260 -3.52 1.78 -1.50
C LEU A 260 -2.32 1.33 -2.36
N CYS A 261 -1.47 0.45 -1.82
CA CYS A 261 -0.29 -0.08 -2.49
C CYS A 261 -0.63 -1.38 -3.22
N TYR A 262 -0.53 -1.38 -4.54
CA TYR A 262 -0.74 -2.56 -5.39
C TYR A 262 0.41 -3.56 -5.22
N GLN A 263 0.07 -4.84 -5.08
CA GLN A 263 1.01 -5.95 -5.13
C GLN A 263 0.41 -7.12 -5.93
N PRO A 264 1.23 -7.86 -6.69
CA PRO A 264 0.77 -9.04 -7.44
C PRO A 264 0.07 -10.10 -6.59
N SER A 265 0.53 -10.27 -5.35
CA SER A 265 -0.06 -11.18 -4.36
C SER A 265 0.03 -10.56 -2.98
N TYR A 266 -1.04 -10.72 -2.20
CA TYR A 266 -1.13 -10.23 -0.83
C TYR A 266 -1.10 -11.40 0.17
N PRO A 267 -0.54 -11.20 1.38
CA PRO A 267 -0.61 -12.20 2.43
C PRO A 267 -2.06 -12.45 2.82
N ARG A 268 -2.43 -13.72 2.95
CA ARG A 268 -3.77 -14.17 3.33
C ARG A 268 -3.79 -14.60 4.79
N SER A 269 -4.94 -14.46 5.44
CA SER A 269 -5.13 -15.03 6.77
C SER A 269 -5.07 -16.56 6.69
N PRO A 270 -4.31 -17.24 7.57
CA PRO A 270 -4.22 -18.70 7.57
C PRO A 270 -5.56 -19.35 7.98
N GLU A 271 -6.33 -18.69 8.84
CA GLU A 271 -7.60 -19.18 9.40
C GLU A 271 -8.83 -18.93 8.51
N GLY A 272 -8.65 -18.40 7.30
CA GLY A 272 -9.75 -18.06 6.40
C GLY A 272 -10.62 -16.89 6.89
N PHE A 273 -11.89 -16.87 6.46
CA PHE A 273 -12.83 -15.78 6.77
C PHE A 273 -13.62 -16.02 8.06
N ARG A 274 -13.43 -15.16 9.05
CA ARG A 274 -14.05 -15.27 10.38
C ARG A 274 -15.37 -14.49 10.43
N LEU A 275 -16.47 -15.11 9.99
CA LEU A 275 -17.79 -14.46 9.88
C LEU A 275 -18.26 -13.82 11.19
N LYS A 276 -18.09 -14.49 12.33
CA LYS A 276 -18.47 -13.95 13.66
C LYS A 276 -17.71 -12.67 14.00
N PHE A 277 -16.42 -12.61 13.69
CA PHE A 277 -15.59 -11.43 13.90
C PHE A 277 -16.04 -10.27 12.99
N PHE A 278 -16.31 -10.57 11.71
CA PHE A 278 -16.80 -9.59 10.74
C PHE A 278 -18.15 -8.97 11.16
N LEU A 279 -19.15 -9.81 11.45
CA LEU A 279 -20.48 -9.34 11.86
C LEU A 279 -20.41 -8.51 13.15
N LYS A 280 -19.56 -8.90 14.09
CA LYS A 280 -19.33 -8.11 15.31
C LYS A 280 -18.80 -6.72 14.99
N ARG A 281 -17.82 -6.59 14.08
CA ARG A 281 -17.27 -5.28 13.68
C ARG A 281 -18.26 -4.44 12.89
N CYS A 282 -19.07 -5.05 12.03
CA CYS A 282 -20.17 -4.36 11.36
C CYS A 282 -21.20 -3.83 12.37
N GLY A 283 -21.56 -4.63 13.38
CA GLY A 283 -22.45 -4.21 14.45
C GLY A 283 -21.89 -3.05 15.27
N GLU A 284 -20.58 -3.09 15.59
CA GLU A 284 -19.90 -1.98 16.26
C GLU A 284 -19.92 -0.69 15.43
N ILE A 285 -19.79 -0.74 14.09
CA ILE A 285 -19.84 0.45 13.21
C ILE A 285 -21.25 1.02 13.10
N VAL A 286 -22.30 0.18 13.08
CA VAL A 286 -23.70 0.63 12.95
C VAL A 286 -24.23 1.22 14.26
N LEU A 287 -23.73 0.74 15.41
CA LEU A 287 -24.15 1.18 16.74
C LEU A 287 -23.32 2.34 17.29
N ALA A 288 -22.15 2.62 16.70
CA ALA A 288 -21.29 3.76 17.04
C ALA A 288 -21.74 5.04 16.33
#